data_AF-A0A366XWI3-F1
#
_entry.id   AF-A0A366XWI3-F1
#
_cell.length_a   1.000
_cell.length_b   1.000
_cell.length_c   1.000
_cell.angle_alpha   90.00
_cell.angle_beta   90.00
_cell.angle_gamma   90.00
#
_symmetry.space_group_name_H-M   'P 1'
#
loop_
_entity.id
_entity.type
_entity.pdbx_description
1 polymer ?
#
loop_
_entity_poly.entity_id
_entity_poly.type
_entity_poly.pdbx_seq_one_letter_code
_entity_poly.pdbx_strand_id
1 'polypeptide(L)'
;MSVLDNFDQWKDFLGDRLNQAQNEGMNQQVISDVAYQIGDYLAKQVEPKNDQERLLAQLWNVASEEEQHAMANLMVKLVKNQQ
;
A
#
# COMPACT_ATOMS: atom_id res chain seq x y z
N MET A 1 -17.89 6.47 2.88
CA MET A 1 -17.28 5.43 2.04
C MET A 1 -15.83 5.81 1.93
N SER A 2 -14.98 5.08 2.63
CA SER A 2 -13.53 5.34 2.63
C SER A 2 -12.99 4.80 1.32
N VAL A 3 -12.04 5.50 0.69
CA VAL A 3 -11.35 5.04 -0.53
C VAL A 3 -10.45 3.81 -0.29
N LEU A 4 -10.53 3.20 0.89
CA LEU A 4 -9.64 2.16 1.37
C LEU A 4 -10.43 0.89 1.77
N ASP A 5 -11.67 0.75 1.32
CA ASP A 5 -12.54 -0.34 1.77
C ASP A 5 -12.13 -1.72 1.20
N ASN A 6 -11.18 -1.81 0.25
CA ASN A 6 -10.61 -3.07 -0.26
C ASN A 6 -9.23 -2.88 -0.93
N PHE A 7 -8.57 -3.99 -1.25
CA PHE A 7 -7.23 -4.05 -1.83
C PHE A 7 -7.12 -3.46 -3.24
N ASP A 8 -8.16 -3.59 -4.05
CA ASP A 8 -8.15 -3.04 -5.41
C ASP A 8 -8.19 -1.51 -5.38
N GLN A 9 -9.05 -0.92 -4.54
CA GLN A 9 -9.08 0.52 -4.31
C GLN A 9 -7.76 1.05 -3.74
N TRP A 10 -7.12 0.26 -2.88
CA TRP A 10 -5.79 0.57 -2.37
C TRP A 10 -4.74 0.64 -3.48
N LYS A 11 -4.72 -0.33 -4.40
CA LYS A 11 -3.79 -0.32 -5.56
C LYS A 11 -4.04 0.89 -6.44
N ASP A 12 -5.30 1.18 -6.75
CA ASP A 12 -5.68 2.33 -7.58
C ASP A 12 -5.22 3.64 -6.94
N PHE A 13 -5.51 3.83 -5.65
CA PHE A 13 -5.09 5.00 -4.90
C PHE A 13 -3.57 5.15 -4.86
N LEU A 14 -2.84 4.06 -4.61
CA LEU A 14 -1.39 4.08 -4.62
C LEU A 14 -0.84 4.39 -6.02
N GLY A 15 -1.46 3.85 -7.07
CA GLY A 15 -1.09 4.09 -8.47
C GLY A 15 -1.30 5.54 -8.87
N ASP A 16 -2.42 6.15 -8.49
CA ASP A 16 -2.71 7.57 -8.73
C ASP A 16 -1.70 8.47 -8.01
N ARG A 17 -1.40 8.16 -6.74
CA ARG A 17 -0.38 8.88 -5.98
C ARG A 17 1.02 8.71 -6.55
N LEU A 18 1.35 7.52 -7.05
CA LEU A 18 2.61 7.23 -7.73
C LEU A 18 2.76 8.07 -8.99
N ASN A 19 1.72 8.09 -9.83
CA ASN A 19 1.70 8.84 -11.08
C ASN A 19 1.81 10.34 -10.84
N GLN A 20 1.06 10.85 -9.86
CA GLN A 20 1.16 12.25 -9.45
C GLN A 20 2.58 12.58 -8.96
N ALA A 21 3.15 11.75 -8.09
CA ALA A 21 4.49 11.95 -7.54
C ALA A 21 5.57 11.94 -8.63
N GLN A 22 5.48 11.05 -9.62
CA GLN A 22 6.41 11.03 -10.76
C GLN A 22 6.29 12.29 -11.62
N ASN A 23 5.06 12.74 -11.90
CA ASN A 23 4.82 13.94 -12.70
C ASN A 23 5.29 15.23 -11.99
N GLU A 24 5.23 15.26 -10.67
CA GLU A 24 5.67 16.40 -9.84
C GLU A 24 7.16 16.34 -9.46
N GLY A 25 7.89 15.29 -9.87
CA GLY A 25 9.31 15.10 -9.54
C GLY A 25 9.56 14.78 -8.06
N MET A 26 8.55 14.27 -7.34
CA MET A 26 8.66 13.89 -5.94
C MET A 26 9.62 12.72 -5.72
N ASN A 27 10.26 12.70 -4.56
CA ASN A 27 11.19 11.65 -4.17
C ASN A 27 10.45 10.32 -3.92
N GLN A 28 11.00 9.22 -4.44
CA GLN A 28 10.57 7.84 -4.21
C GLN A 28 10.39 7.50 -2.72
N GLN A 29 11.13 8.17 -1.84
CA GLN A 29 11.05 8.01 -0.40
C GLN A 29 9.68 8.46 0.16
N VAL A 30 9.14 9.58 -0.34
CA VAL A 30 7.81 10.07 0.06
C VAL A 30 6.72 9.08 -0.37
N ILE A 31 6.87 8.46 -1.53
CA ILE A 31 5.95 7.44 -2.03
C ILE A 31 5.97 6.20 -1.11
N SER A 32 7.16 5.76 -0.69
CA SER A 32 7.32 4.64 0.25
C SER A 32 6.65 4.93 1.58
N ASP A 33 6.80 6.15 2.11
CA ASP A 33 6.19 6.55 3.38
C ASP A 33 4.66 6.59 3.30
N VAL A 34 4.12 7.09 2.18
CA VAL A 34 2.68 7.06 1.90
C VAL A 34 2.19 5.61 1.83
N ALA A 35 2.90 4.73 1.11
CA ALA A 35 2.54 3.31 1.03
C ALA A 35 2.56 2.63 2.40
N TYR A 36 3.52 2.96 3.26
CA TYR A 36 3.61 2.45 4.63
C TYR A 36 2.42 2.87 5.48
N GLN A 37 2.08 4.17 5.48
CA GLN A 37 0.92 4.68 6.23
C GLN A 37 -0.38 4.03 5.79
N ILE A 38 -0.54 3.79 4.49
CA ILE A 38 -1.74 3.13 4.00
C ILE A 38 -1.75 1.65 4.38
N GLY A 39 -0.60 0.95 4.31
CA GLY A 39 -0.48 -0.42 4.79
C GLY A 39 -0.87 -0.57 6.26
N ASP A 40 -0.42 0.36 7.11
CA ASP A 40 -0.80 0.40 8.53
C ASP A 40 -2.30 0.63 8.74
N TYR A 41 -2.90 1.53 7.94
CA TYR A 41 -4.35 1.75 7.96
C TYR A 41 -5.12 0.49 7.57
N LEU A 42 -4.73 -0.17 6.49
CA LEU A 42 -5.40 -1.39 6.02
C LEU A 42 -5.31 -2.51 7.05
N ALA A 43 -4.13 -2.74 7.62
CA ALA A 43 -3.91 -3.81 8.60
C ALA A 43 -4.74 -3.63 9.88
N LYS A 44 -5.03 -2.37 10.26
CA LYS A 44 -5.75 -2.03 11.50
C LYS A 44 -7.25 -1.80 11.33
N GLN A 45 -7.68 -1.25 10.20
CA GLN A 45 -9.03 -0.68 10.04
C GLN A 45 -9.89 -1.40 9.01
N VAL A 46 -9.31 -2.22 8.13
CA VAL A 46 -10.03 -2.83 7.02
C VAL A 46 -10.28 -4.30 7.29
N GLU A 47 -11.55 -4.68 7.33
CA GLU A 47 -11.94 -6.08 7.40
C GLU A 47 -11.63 -6.76 6.04
N PRO A 48 -10.80 -7.82 6.01
CA PRO A 48 -10.45 -8.49 4.78
C PRO A 48 -11.68 -9.08 4.08
N LYS A 49 -11.92 -8.72 2.82
CA LYS A 49 -13.05 -9.18 2.00
C LYS A 49 -12.70 -10.39 1.14
N ASN A 50 -11.41 -10.68 0.96
CA ASN A 50 -10.91 -11.84 0.23
C ASN A 50 -9.65 -12.43 0.90
N ASP A 51 -9.19 -13.58 0.40
CA ASP A 51 -8.06 -14.31 0.98
C ASP A 51 -6.73 -13.58 0.77
N GLN A 52 -6.56 -12.83 -0.31
CA GLN A 52 -5.36 -12.04 -0.60
C GLN A 52 -5.20 -10.90 0.42
N GLU A 53 -6.29 -10.18 0.70
CA GLU A 53 -6.35 -9.15 1.74
C GLU A 53 -6.05 -9.72 3.12
N ARG A 54 -6.61 -10.89 3.42
CA ARG A 54 -6.41 -11.56 4.71
C ARG A 54 -4.95 -11.94 4.90
N LEU A 55 -4.31 -12.49 3.86
CA LEU A 55 -2.90 -12.85 3.90
C LEU A 55 -2.03 -11.62 4.12
N LEU A 56 -2.26 -10.53 3.38
CA LEU A 56 -1.47 -9.30 3.52
C LEU A 56 -1.62 -8.68 4.92
N ALA A 57 -2.83 -8.66 5.48
CA ALA A 57 -3.06 -8.19 6.84
C ALA A 57 -2.34 -9.06 7.88
N GLN A 58 -2.35 -10.39 7.72
CA GLN A 58 -1.63 -11.30 8.61
C GLN A 58 -0.11 -11.09 8.54
N LEU A 59 0.45 -10.96 7.33
CA LEU A 59 1.87 -10.66 7.13
C LEU A 59 2.25 -9.31 7.75
N TRP A 60 1.42 -8.27 7.56
CA TRP A 60 1.67 -6.93 8.12
C TRP A 60 1.70 -6.96 9.65
N ASN A 61 0.78 -7.69 10.27
CA ASN A 61 0.63 -7.75 11.72
C ASN A 61 1.75 -8.53 12.43
N VAL A 62 2.47 -9.41 11.74
CA VAL A 62 3.62 -10.14 12.31
C VAL A 62 4.97 -9.56 11.90
N ALA A 63 4.98 -8.64 10.94
CA ALA A 63 6.18 -7.99 10.44
C ALA A 63 6.72 -6.95 11.43
N SER A 64 8.04 -6.87 11.54
CA SER A 64 8.75 -5.73 12.11
C SER A 64 8.55 -4.46 11.28
N GLU A 65 8.87 -3.30 11.83
CA GLU A 65 8.77 -2.02 11.11
C GLU A 65 9.59 -2.02 9.80
N GLU A 66 10.79 -2.60 9.82
CA GLU A 66 11.62 -2.76 8.62
C GLU A 66 10.92 -3.63 7.55
N GLU A 67 10.33 -4.75 7.96
CA GLU A 67 9.61 -5.66 7.06
C GLU A 67 8.32 -5.03 6.52
N GLN A 68 7.62 -4.23 7.32
CA GLN A 68 6.46 -3.45 6.87
C GLN A 68 6.85 -2.41 5.81
N HIS A 69 7.95 -1.69 6.01
CA HIS A 69 8.51 -0.80 4.99
C HIS A 69 8.94 -1.55 3.73
N ALA A 70 9.55 -2.72 3.87
CA ALA A 70 9.90 -3.56 2.72
C ALA A 70 8.65 -4.00 1.96
N MET A 71 7.60 -4.41 2.67
CA MET A 71 6.32 -4.81 2.08
C MET A 71 5.64 -3.65 1.35
N ALA A 72 5.59 -2.46 1.97
CA ALA A 72 5.09 -1.24 1.35
C ALA A 72 5.86 -0.87 0.06
N ASN A 73 7.18 -1.07 0.05
CA ASN A 73 7.99 -0.88 -1.15
C ASN A 73 7.69 -1.89 -2.26
N LEU A 74 7.48 -3.16 -1.91
CA LEU A 74 7.10 -4.20 -2.88
C LEU A 74 5.73 -3.91 -3.48
N MET A 75 4.80 -3.48 -2.66
CA MET A 75 3.48 -2.98 -3.00
C MET A 75 3.51 -1.84 -4.04
N VAL A 76 4.34 -0.82 -3.80
CA VAL A 76 4.58 0.29 -4.74
C VAL A 76 5.11 -0.23 -6.09
N LYS A 77 6.08 -1.14 -6.06
CA LYS A 77 6.66 -1.73 -7.27
C LYS A 77 5.66 -2.59 -8.03
N LEU A 78 4.80 -3.32 -7.32
CA LEU A 78 3.76 -4.16 -7.90
C LEU A 78 2.78 -3.31 -8.71
N VAL A 79 2.25 -2.24 -8.10
CA VAL A 79 1.33 -1.31 -8.78
C VAL A 79 2.00 -0.65 -9.98
N LYS A 80 3.24 -0.19 -9.83
CA LYS A 80 4.02 0.40 -10.93
C LYS A 80 4.19 -0.53 -12.13
N ASN A 81 4.39 -1.83 -11.89
CA ASN A 81 4.60 -2.81 -12.96
C ASN A 81 3.31 -3.35 -13.58
N GLN A 82 2.14 -3.02 -13.02
CA GLN A 82 0.83 -3.41 -13.53
C GLN A 82 0.15 -2.29 -14.33
N GLN A 83 0.85 -1.16 -14.54
CA GLN A 83 0.43 -0.05 -15.41
C GLN A 83 1.03 -0.16 -16.81
#